data_AF-A0A9P0KHF5-F1
#
_entry.id   AF-A0A9P0KHF5-F1
#
_cell.length_a   1.000
_cell.length_b   1.000
_cell.length_c   1.000
_cell.angle_alpha   90.00
_cell.angle_beta   90.00
_cell.angle_gamma   90.00
#
_symmetry.space_group_name_H-M   'P 1'
#
loop_
_entity.id
_entity.type
_entity.pdbx_description
1 polymer ?
#
loop_
_entity_poly.entity_id
_entity_poly.type
_entity_poly.pdbx_seq_one_letter_code
_entity_poly.pdbx_strand_id
1 'polypeptide(L)'
;MCIQYQFRVIWELQWLKMNQSLINEFSEKVDKQSAVLTFQTYIELCEVKRYYNVEYNYNSALKQYVITAKKSPGKPTCAFVPISVYEPLNVLRLIHIIKNTNSEAVYLVIVHPDSTCVYYQIADGLMEPVESEPKRFKEDKTDVLDNILRKNRKMLEDAALMNISVNIPILKNE
;
A
#
# COMPACT_ATOMS: atom_id res chain seq x y z
N MET A 1 -10.25 -8.72 34.01
CA MET A 1 -9.03 -8.55 33.17
C MET A 1 -8.49 -9.85 32.55
N CYS A 2 -8.82 -11.07 33.02
CA CYS A 2 -8.30 -12.31 32.42
C CYS A 2 -8.91 -12.74 31.07
N ILE A 3 -10.14 -12.31 30.75
CA ILE A 3 -10.88 -12.83 29.58
C ILE A 3 -10.33 -12.27 28.25
N GLN A 4 -9.85 -11.01 28.22
CA GLN A 4 -9.25 -10.43 27.01
C GLN A 4 -7.91 -11.09 26.63
N TYR A 5 -7.13 -11.57 27.61
CA TYR A 5 -5.87 -12.26 27.34
C TYR A 5 -6.07 -13.67 26.78
N GLN A 6 -7.07 -14.41 27.27
CA GLN A 6 -7.36 -15.76 26.77
C GLN A 6 -7.86 -15.75 25.32
N PHE A 7 -8.70 -14.79 24.93
CA PHE A 7 -9.11 -14.66 23.52
C PHE A 7 -7.94 -14.31 22.62
N ARG A 8 -7.07 -13.39 23.02
CA ARG A 8 -5.92 -12.99 22.20
C ARG A 8 -4.95 -14.15 21.92
N VAL A 9 -4.68 -15.00 22.92
CA VAL A 9 -3.77 -16.16 22.77
C VAL A 9 -4.39 -17.26 21.89
N ILE A 10 -5.71 -17.49 22.00
CA ILE A 10 -6.41 -18.48 21.16
C ILE A 10 -6.44 -18.01 19.69
N TRP A 11 -6.71 -16.73 19.46
CA TRP A 11 -6.66 -16.13 18.12
C TRP A 11 -5.24 -16.15 17.54
N GLU A 12 -4.20 -15.84 18.32
CA GLU A 12 -2.79 -15.91 17.88
C GLU A 12 -2.37 -17.34 17.52
N LEU A 13 -2.76 -18.36 18.30
CA LEU A 13 -2.46 -19.76 18.01
C LEU A 13 -3.21 -20.28 16.78
N GLN A 14 -4.45 -19.85 16.58
CA GLN A 14 -5.26 -20.22 15.41
C GLN A 14 -4.74 -19.51 14.14
N TRP A 15 -4.30 -18.26 14.27
CA TRP A 15 -3.64 -17.49 13.21
C TRP A 15 -2.29 -18.11 12.81
N LEU A 16 -1.46 -18.52 13.78
CA LEU A 16 -0.19 -19.22 13.51
C LEU A 16 -0.39 -20.56 12.77
N LYS A 17 -1.41 -21.34 13.15
CA LYS A 17 -1.76 -22.59 12.46
C LYS A 17 -2.29 -22.35 11.05
N MET A 18 -3.11 -21.33 10.86
CA MET A 18 -3.65 -20.94 9.55
C MET A 18 -2.52 -20.47 8.61
N ASN A 19 -1.57 -19.71 9.14
CA ASN A 19 -0.41 -19.24 8.37
C ASN A 19 0.51 -20.39 7.94
N GLN A 20 0.75 -21.37 8.82
CA GLN A 20 1.52 -22.56 8.44
C GLN A 20 0.80 -23.38 7.37
N SER A 21 -0.53 -23.50 7.43
CA SER A 21 -1.30 -24.20 6.41
C SER A 21 -1.19 -23.53 5.03
N LEU A 22 -1.33 -22.21 4.97
CA LEU A 22 -1.24 -21.44 3.72
C LEU A 22 0.17 -21.47 3.14
N ILE A 23 1.20 -21.34 3.98
CA ILE A 23 2.60 -21.46 3.53
C ILE A 23 2.86 -22.86 2.96
N ASN A 24 2.32 -23.91 3.61
CA ASN A 24 2.44 -25.28 3.12
C ASN A 24 1.76 -25.43 1.75
N GLU A 25 0.55 -24.89 1.58
CA GLU A 25 -0.17 -24.88 0.30
C GLU A 25 0.64 -24.18 -0.81
N PHE A 26 1.21 -23.01 -0.53
CA PHE A 26 2.08 -22.33 -1.50
C PHE A 26 3.34 -23.16 -1.81
N SER A 27 3.90 -23.82 -0.81
CA SER A 27 5.11 -24.64 -0.98
C SER A 27 4.90 -25.92 -1.80
N GLU A 28 3.66 -26.28 -2.14
CA GLU A 28 3.38 -27.43 -3.02
C GLU A 28 3.89 -27.23 -4.45
N LYS A 29 3.86 -25.97 -4.95
CA LYS A 29 4.15 -25.65 -6.35
C LYS A 29 5.38 -24.76 -6.55
N VAL A 30 5.82 -24.06 -5.52
CA VAL A 30 7.00 -23.17 -5.57
C VAL A 30 7.96 -23.48 -4.44
N ASP A 31 9.17 -22.94 -4.54
CA ASP A 31 10.16 -23.02 -3.47
C ASP A 31 9.68 -22.31 -2.20
N LYS A 32 10.29 -22.69 -1.06
CA LYS A 32 9.92 -22.16 0.25
C LYS A 32 10.07 -20.65 0.35
N GLN A 33 11.04 -20.05 -0.35
CA GLN A 33 11.23 -18.60 -0.28
C GLN A 33 10.06 -17.92 -1.00
N SER A 34 9.78 -18.29 -2.24
CA SER A 34 8.63 -17.77 -3.01
C SER A 34 7.29 -17.98 -2.31
N ALA A 35 7.10 -19.12 -1.62
CA ALA A 35 5.92 -19.38 -0.80
C ALA A 35 5.77 -18.36 0.33
N VAL A 36 6.87 -18.05 1.05
CA VAL A 36 6.88 -17.03 2.10
C VAL A 36 6.63 -15.63 1.53
N LEU A 37 7.22 -15.28 0.39
CA LEU A 37 7.00 -13.97 -0.25
C LEU A 37 5.55 -13.78 -0.68
N THR A 38 4.94 -14.84 -1.22
CA THR A 38 3.53 -14.88 -1.63
C THR A 38 2.64 -14.72 -0.41
N PHE A 39 2.91 -15.49 0.65
CA PHE A 39 2.19 -15.37 1.92
C PHE A 39 2.28 -13.95 2.51
N GLN A 40 3.48 -13.38 2.58
CA GLN A 40 3.69 -12.02 3.09
C GLN A 40 2.89 -10.99 2.29
N THR A 41 2.94 -11.10 0.96
CA THR A 41 2.21 -10.20 0.06
C THR A 41 0.70 -10.36 0.22
N TYR A 42 0.21 -11.59 0.38
CA TYR A 42 -1.20 -11.88 0.59
C TYR A 42 -1.72 -11.24 1.88
N ILE A 43 -1.01 -11.41 3.00
CA ILE A 43 -1.39 -10.79 4.28
C ILE A 43 -1.34 -9.26 4.20
N GLU A 44 -0.31 -8.68 3.60
CA GLU A 44 -0.19 -7.23 3.42
C GLU A 44 -1.39 -6.67 2.61
N LEU A 45 -1.82 -7.38 1.55
CA LEU A 45 -2.97 -6.98 0.74
C LEU A 45 -4.29 -7.08 1.52
N CYS A 46 -4.48 -8.13 2.32
CA CYS A 46 -5.69 -8.36 3.11
C CYS A 46 -5.79 -7.40 4.31
N GLU A 47 -4.75 -7.32 5.13
CA GLU A 47 -4.81 -6.69 6.45
C GLU A 47 -4.40 -5.21 6.43
N VAL A 48 -3.34 -4.88 5.68
CA VAL A 48 -2.76 -3.52 5.69
C VAL A 48 -3.40 -2.68 4.61
N LYS A 49 -3.41 -3.16 3.36
CA LYS A 49 -3.95 -2.42 2.22
C LYS A 49 -5.47 -2.57 2.08
N ARG A 50 -6.07 -3.59 2.70
CA ARG A 50 -7.51 -3.88 2.70
C ARG A 50 -8.10 -3.96 1.29
N TYR A 51 -7.42 -4.67 0.41
CA TYR A 51 -7.93 -4.95 -0.93
C TYR A 51 -9.10 -5.94 -0.87
N TYR A 52 -9.97 -5.85 -1.87
CA TYR A 52 -11.15 -6.69 -2.01
C TYR A 52 -10.88 -7.85 -2.97
N ASN A 53 -11.54 -8.99 -2.74
CA ASN A 53 -11.45 -10.20 -3.56
C ASN A 53 -10.00 -10.61 -3.82
N VAL A 54 -9.21 -10.76 -2.73
CA VAL A 54 -7.82 -11.20 -2.82
C VAL A 54 -7.79 -12.70 -3.10
N GLU A 55 -7.37 -13.05 -4.31
CA GLU A 55 -7.24 -14.42 -4.79
C GLU A 55 -5.78 -14.68 -5.19
N TYR A 56 -5.31 -15.91 -5.05
CA TYR A 56 -3.97 -16.30 -5.49
C TYR A 56 -4.07 -17.43 -6.50
N ASN A 57 -3.28 -17.35 -7.57
CA ASN A 57 -3.26 -18.36 -8.62
C ASN A 57 -1.82 -18.67 -9.01
N TYR A 58 -1.49 -19.95 -9.10
CA TYR A 58 -0.19 -20.37 -9.62
C TYR A 58 -0.14 -20.15 -11.13
N ASN A 59 0.77 -19.29 -11.59
CA ASN A 59 0.97 -19.02 -13.00
C ASN A 59 2.11 -19.89 -13.53
N SER A 60 1.79 -20.89 -14.34
CA SER A 60 2.76 -21.84 -14.89
C SER A 60 3.78 -21.20 -15.83
N ALA A 61 3.42 -20.14 -16.55
CA ALA A 61 4.33 -19.42 -17.45
C ALA A 61 5.37 -18.60 -16.70
N LEU A 62 5.01 -18.10 -15.51
CA LEU A 62 5.92 -17.38 -14.62
C LEU A 62 6.60 -18.28 -13.59
N LYS A 63 6.11 -19.52 -13.42
CA LYS A 63 6.54 -20.47 -12.38
C LYS A 63 6.47 -19.89 -10.96
N GLN A 64 5.49 -19.03 -10.71
CA GLN A 64 5.29 -18.38 -9.42
C GLN A 64 3.81 -18.08 -9.19
N TYR A 65 3.44 -17.85 -7.94
CA TYR A 65 2.09 -17.38 -7.61
C TYR A 65 1.91 -15.91 -8.00
N VAL A 66 0.74 -15.61 -8.54
CA VAL A 66 0.28 -14.25 -8.80
C VAL A 66 -0.96 -14.03 -7.94
N ILE A 67 -0.98 -12.93 -7.21
CA ILE A 67 -2.12 -12.54 -6.37
C ILE A 67 -2.93 -11.52 -7.15
N THR A 68 -4.22 -11.73 -7.28
CA THR A 68 -5.15 -10.81 -7.93
C THR A 68 -6.07 -10.19 -6.90
N ALA A 69 -6.26 -8.88 -6.94
CA ALA A 69 -7.13 -8.19 -6.00
C ALA A 69 -7.67 -6.87 -6.57
N LYS A 70 -8.75 -6.35 -5.98
CA LYS A 70 -9.40 -5.09 -6.36
C LYS A 70 -9.21 -4.03 -5.29
N LYS A 71 -8.83 -2.81 -5.69
CA LYS A 71 -8.64 -1.69 -4.74
C LYS A 71 -9.95 -1.26 -4.07
N SER A 72 -11.07 -1.36 -4.77
CA SER A 72 -12.40 -1.09 -4.23
C SER A 72 -13.45 -1.93 -4.98
N PRO A 73 -14.67 -2.08 -4.43
CA PRO A 73 -15.77 -2.71 -5.14
C PRO A 73 -16.02 -1.98 -6.47
N GLY A 74 -16.08 -2.71 -7.58
CA GLY A 74 -16.31 -2.15 -8.93
C GLY A 74 -15.08 -1.62 -9.67
N LYS A 75 -13.89 -1.60 -9.06
CA LYS A 75 -12.63 -1.30 -9.76
C LYS A 75 -12.08 -2.53 -10.48
N PRO A 76 -11.24 -2.32 -11.52
CA PRO A 76 -10.61 -3.44 -12.20
C PRO A 76 -9.69 -4.22 -11.28
N THR A 77 -9.52 -5.49 -11.62
CA THR A 77 -8.63 -6.39 -10.89
C THR A 77 -7.18 -6.06 -11.24
N CYS A 78 -6.38 -5.84 -10.21
CA CYS A 78 -4.94 -5.69 -10.31
C CYS A 78 -4.27 -7.04 -10.02
N ALA A 79 -3.16 -7.30 -10.68
CA ALA A 79 -2.29 -8.42 -10.35
C ALA A 79 -1.07 -7.95 -9.57
N PHE A 80 -0.62 -8.77 -8.64
CA PHE A 80 0.48 -8.54 -7.72
C PHE A 80 1.43 -9.72 -7.82
N VAL A 81 2.68 -9.41 -8.18
CA VAL A 81 3.73 -10.41 -8.41
C VAL A 81 4.80 -10.25 -7.33
N PRO A 82 4.86 -11.14 -6.34
CA PRO A 82 5.84 -11.08 -5.25
C PRO A 82 7.24 -11.45 -5.76
N ILE A 83 8.23 -10.63 -5.42
CA ILE A 83 9.64 -10.82 -5.78
C ILE A 83 10.52 -10.48 -4.57
N SER A 84 11.62 -11.22 -4.41
CA SER A 84 12.60 -10.93 -3.35
C SER A 84 13.40 -9.68 -3.69
N VAL A 85 13.70 -8.85 -2.71
CA VAL A 85 14.64 -7.72 -2.86
C VAL A 85 16.03 -8.14 -3.37
N TYR A 86 16.43 -9.38 -3.12
CA TYR A 86 17.74 -9.91 -3.55
C TYR A 86 17.73 -10.52 -4.94
N GLU A 87 16.56 -10.66 -5.54
CA GLU A 87 16.43 -11.29 -6.85
C GLU A 87 16.80 -10.28 -7.96
N PRO A 88 17.74 -10.62 -8.85
CA PRO A 88 18.12 -9.73 -9.93
C PRO A 88 16.95 -9.55 -10.91
N LEU A 89 16.54 -8.30 -11.10
CA LEU A 89 15.46 -7.92 -12.00
C LEU A 89 16.04 -7.43 -13.33
N ASN A 90 15.69 -8.11 -14.42
CA ASN A 90 16.04 -7.68 -15.77
C ASN A 90 14.78 -7.21 -16.54
N VAL A 91 15.00 -6.39 -17.57
CA VAL A 91 13.91 -5.84 -18.39
C VAL A 91 13.11 -6.94 -19.09
N LEU A 92 13.78 -8.00 -19.56
CA LEU A 92 13.12 -9.12 -20.22
C LEU A 92 12.12 -9.84 -19.29
N ARG A 93 12.45 -9.97 -18.00
CA ARG A 93 11.58 -10.55 -16.98
C ARG A 93 10.39 -9.65 -16.68
N LEU A 94 10.59 -8.34 -16.62
CA LEU A 94 9.47 -7.40 -16.47
C LEU A 94 8.48 -7.51 -17.63
N ILE A 95 8.99 -7.54 -18.86
CA ILE A 95 8.15 -7.75 -20.05
C ILE A 95 7.45 -9.12 -20.00
N HIS A 96 8.17 -10.17 -19.59
CA HIS A 96 7.60 -11.51 -19.43
C HIS A 96 6.47 -11.53 -18.39
N ILE A 97 6.65 -10.84 -17.26
CA ILE A 97 5.62 -10.69 -16.23
C ILE A 97 4.40 -9.99 -16.80
N ILE A 98 4.57 -8.83 -17.46
CA ILE A 98 3.45 -8.07 -18.03
C ILE A 98 2.67 -8.92 -19.04
N LYS A 99 3.37 -9.60 -19.97
CA LYS A 99 2.73 -10.40 -21.03
C LYS A 99 1.98 -11.63 -20.52
N ASN A 100 2.44 -12.23 -19.42
CA ASN A 100 1.84 -13.45 -18.88
C ASN A 100 0.88 -13.17 -17.71
N THR A 101 0.61 -11.90 -17.42
CA THR A 101 -0.34 -11.49 -16.38
C THR A 101 -1.57 -10.88 -17.04
N ASN A 102 -2.70 -11.58 -16.98
CA ASN A 102 -3.95 -11.13 -17.60
C ASN A 102 -4.70 -10.16 -16.66
N SER A 103 -4.19 -8.95 -16.47
CA SER A 103 -4.80 -7.93 -15.62
C SER A 103 -4.53 -6.52 -16.14
N GLU A 104 -5.41 -5.58 -15.83
CA GLU A 104 -5.32 -4.20 -16.32
C GLU A 104 -4.11 -3.46 -15.75
N ALA A 105 -3.82 -3.71 -14.47
CA ALA A 105 -2.65 -3.18 -13.80
C ALA A 105 -1.84 -4.31 -13.17
N VAL A 106 -0.53 -4.31 -13.40
CA VAL A 106 0.41 -5.28 -12.85
C VAL A 106 1.31 -4.54 -11.87
N TYR A 107 1.41 -5.07 -10.65
CA TYR A 107 2.25 -4.55 -9.59
C TYR A 107 3.34 -5.56 -9.27
N LEU A 108 4.59 -5.10 -9.32
CA LEU A 108 5.72 -5.79 -8.74
C LEU A 108 5.73 -5.52 -7.24
N VAL A 109 5.65 -6.56 -6.43
CA VAL A 109 5.73 -6.45 -4.98
C VAL A 109 7.11 -6.92 -4.55
N ILE A 110 7.99 -5.96 -4.24
CA ILE A 110 9.32 -6.24 -3.74
C ILE A 110 9.21 -6.45 -2.23
N VAL A 111 9.53 -7.66 -1.80
CA VAL A 111 9.43 -8.10 -0.41
C VAL A 111 10.83 -8.24 0.16
N HIS A 112 11.09 -7.52 1.24
CA HIS A 112 12.33 -7.61 2.00
C HIS A 112 12.16 -8.61 3.16
N PRO A 113 13.23 -9.31 3.61
CA PRO A 113 13.12 -10.29 4.70
C PRO A 113 12.65 -9.73 6.04
N ASP A 114 12.74 -8.42 6.23
CA ASP A 114 12.22 -7.72 7.42
C ASP A 114 10.71 -7.49 7.35
N SER A 115 10.00 -8.14 6.40
CA SER A 115 8.57 -8.03 6.12
C SER A 115 8.11 -6.74 5.44
N THR A 116 9.03 -5.85 5.05
CA THR A 116 8.70 -4.64 4.29
C THR A 116 8.31 -4.99 2.85
N CYS A 117 7.14 -4.51 2.41
CA CYS A 117 6.62 -4.67 1.05
C CYS A 117 6.56 -3.33 0.32
N VAL A 118 7.22 -3.26 -0.85
CA VAL A 118 7.18 -2.08 -1.74
C VAL A 118 6.49 -2.44 -3.05
N TYR A 119 5.57 -1.60 -3.49
CA TYR A 119 4.72 -1.84 -4.65
C TYR A 119 5.11 -0.91 -5.80
N TYR A 120 5.53 -1.50 -6.92
CA TYR A 120 5.81 -0.76 -8.15
C TYR A 120 4.83 -1.18 -9.24
N GLN A 121 4.08 -0.23 -9.78
CA GLN A 121 3.26 -0.50 -10.95
C GLN A 121 4.15 -0.60 -12.19
N ILE A 122 4.00 -1.68 -12.94
CA ILE A 122 4.69 -1.91 -14.20
C ILE A 122 3.65 -1.98 -15.33
N ALA A 123 3.99 -1.38 -16.48
CA ALA A 123 3.12 -1.31 -17.65
C ALA A 123 3.95 -1.50 -18.92
N ASP A 124 3.30 -1.94 -20.00
CA ASP A 124 3.91 -1.98 -21.32
C ASP A 124 3.77 -0.61 -21.97
N GLY A 125 4.89 0.09 -22.15
CA GLY A 125 4.93 1.43 -22.76
C GLY A 125 5.04 2.59 -21.76
N LEU A 126 4.68 3.79 -22.23
CA LEU A 126 4.76 5.02 -21.46
C LEU A 126 3.47 5.23 -20.67
N MET A 127 3.61 5.42 -19.36
CA MET A 127 2.50 5.75 -18.46
C MET A 127 2.76 7.13 -17.87
N GLU A 128 1.71 7.94 -17.75
CA GLU A 128 1.82 9.21 -17.05
C GLU A 128 2.19 8.95 -15.58
N PRO A 129 3.10 9.75 -14.99
CA PRO A 129 3.41 9.64 -13.58
C PRO A 129 2.12 9.84 -12.78
N VAL A 130 1.68 8.78 -12.09
CA VAL A 130 0.61 8.91 -11.12
C VAL A 130 1.16 9.80 -10.01
N GLU A 131 0.52 10.95 -9.77
CA GLU A 131 0.91 11.83 -8.66
C GLU A 131 0.87 11.00 -7.36
N SER A 132 2.05 10.63 -6.86
CA SER A 132 2.18 10.01 -5.56
C SER A 132 1.85 11.09 -4.54
N GLU A 133 0.69 10.99 -3.89
CA GLU A 133 0.34 11.96 -2.85
C GLU A 133 1.45 12.01 -1.79
N PRO A 134 1.98 13.22 -1.54
CA PRO A 134 1.56 13.94 -0.35
C PRO A 134 1.27 15.44 -0.65
N LYS A 135 0.54 15.76 -1.72
CA LYS A 135 0.13 17.16 -1.99
C LYS A 135 -1.02 17.65 -1.10
N ARG A 136 -1.95 16.77 -0.69
CA ARG A 136 -3.11 17.16 0.12
C ARG A 136 -2.75 17.83 1.45
N PHE A 137 -1.63 17.47 2.08
CA PHE A 137 -1.22 18.08 3.35
C PHE A 137 -0.58 19.48 3.22
N LYS A 138 -0.12 19.87 2.02
CA LYS A 138 0.49 21.19 1.79
C LYS A 138 -0.52 22.19 1.27
N GLU A 139 -1.38 21.81 0.34
CA GLU A 139 -2.38 22.70 -0.28
C GLU A 139 -3.45 23.12 0.74
N ASP A 140 -3.94 22.21 1.60
CA ASP A 140 -4.92 22.56 2.64
C ASP A 140 -4.35 23.55 3.68
N LYS A 141 -3.06 23.45 4.02
CA LYS A 141 -2.45 24.37 4.99
C LYS A 141 -2.25 25.76 4.42
N THR A 142 -1.86 25.87 3.15
CA THR A 142 -1.72 27.17 2.49
C THR A 142 -3.07 27.84 2.30
N ASP A 143 -4.10 27.09 1.92
CA ASP A 143 -5.43 27.65 1.69
C ASP A 143 -6.13 28.06 2.98
N VAL A 144 -5.94 27.28 4.06
CA VAL A 144 -6.41 27.65 5.40
C VAL A 144 -5.68 28.89 5.91
N LEU A 145 -4.36 28.97 5.72
CA LEU A 145 -3.56 30.13 6.14
C LEU A 145 -3.98 31.40 5.37
N ASP A 146 -4.14 31.31 4.05
CA ASP A 146 -4.57 32.42 3.21
C ASP A 146 -5.97 32.92 3.60
N ASN A 147 -6.89 32.01 3.92
CA ASN A 147 -8.20 32.37 4.42
C ASN A 147 -8.16 33.06 5.79
N ILE A 148 -7.29 32.61 6.70
CA ILE A 148 -7.09 33.26 8.01
C ILE A 148 -6.50 34.66 7.83
N LEU A 149 -5.49 34.82 6.97
CA LEU A 149 -4.86 36.12 6.69
C LEU A 149 -5.86 37.10 6.05
N ARG A 150 -6.68 36.64 5.11
CA ARG A 150 -7.73 37.47 4.48
C ARG A 150 -8.77 37.94 5.49
N LYS A 151 -9.24 37.05 6.39
CA LYS A 151 -10.24 37.39 7.41
C LYS A 151 -9.72 38.39 8.45
N ASN A 152 -8.43 38.33 8.78
CA ASN A 152 -7.79 39.17 9.80
C ASN A 152 -7.04 40.38 9.22
N ARG A 153 -7.22 40.68 7.92
CA ARG A 153 -6.45 41.71 7.20
C ARG A 153 -6.46 43.08 7.89
N LYS A 154 -7.63 43.59 8.30
CA LYS A 154 -7.74 44.91 8.94
C LYS A 154 -6.98 44.98 10.27
N MET A 155 -7.08 43.93 11.07
CA MET A 155 -6.37 43.83 12.35
C MET A 155 -4.84 43.85 12.13
N LEU A 156 -4.37 43.17 11.08
CA LEU A 156 -2.94 43.15 10.72
C LEU A 156 -2.46 44.51 10.22
N GLU A 157 -3.26 45.20 9.40
CA GLU A 157 -2.96 46.56 8.93
C GLU A 157 -2.89 47.57 10.09
N ASP A 158 -3.86 47.53 11.00
CA ASP A 158 -3.90 48.40 12.19
C ASP A 158 -2.72 48.13 13.14
N ALA A 159 -2.39 46.86 13.37
CA ALA A 159 -1.27 46.48 14.23
C ALA A 159 0.10 46.85 13.63
N ALA A 160 0.24 46.75 12.30
CA ALA A 160 1.45 47.19 11.60
C ALA A 160 1.64 48.71 11.72
N LEU A 161 0.56 49.48 11.60
CA LEU A 161 0.56 50.94 11.79
C LEU A 161 0.93 51.33 13.22
N MET A 162 0.48 50.56 14.20
CA MET A 162 0.77 50.80 15.62
C MET A 162 2.11 50.19 16.08
N ASN A 163 2.80 49.45 15.20
CA ASN A 163 4.03 48.71 15.49
C ASN A 163 3.89 47.73 16.69
N ILE A 164 2.76 47.01 16.74
CA ILE A 164 2.42 46.06 17.81
C ILE A 164 2.44 44.63 17.25
N SER A 165 2.99 43.69 18.01
CA SER A 165 2.94 42.26 17.66
C SER A 165 1.56 41.65 17.97
N VAL A 166 1.04 40.86 17.03
CA VAL A 166 -0.28 40.24 17.13
C VAL A 166 -0.19 38.73 17.00
N ASN A 167 -0.88 38.01 17.88
CA ASN A 167 -1.10 36.57 17.78
C ASN A 167 -2.47 36.28 17.16
N ILE A 168 -2.47 35.58 16.03
CA ILE A 168 -3.71 35.16 15.36
C ILE A 168 -4.13 33.79 15.94
N PRO A 169 -5.33 33.67 16.54
CA PRO A 169 -5.81 32.37 17.01
C PRO A 169 -6.15 31.46 15.83
N ILE A 170 -5.51 30.28 15.77
CA ILE A 170 -5.83 29.25 14.79
C ILE A 170 -7.12 28.57 15.25
N LEU A 171 -8.25 28.92 14.65
CA LEU A 171 -9.51 28.21 14.88
C LEU A 171 -9.40 26.80 14.31
N LYS A 172 -9.46 25.79 15.18
CA LYS A 172 -9.71 24.41 14.77
C LYS A 172 -11.18 24.34 14.35
N ASN A 173 -11.46 24.10 13.08
CA ASN A 173 -12.80 23.78 12.64
C ASN A 173 -13.14 22.38 13.18
N GLU A 174 -14.18 22.29 14.02
CA GLU A 174 -14.88 21.03 14.33
C GLU A 174 -15.76 20.59 13.16
#